data_AF-A0A938M5Y6-F1
#
_entry.id   AF-A0A938M5Y6-F1
#
_cell.length_a   1.000
_cell.length_b   1.000
_cell.length_c   1.000
_cell.angle_alpha   90.00
_cell.angle_beta   90.00
_cell.angle_gamma   90.00
#
_symmetry.space_group_name_H-M   'P 1'
#
loop_
_entity.id
_entity.type
_entity.pdbx_description
1 polymer ?
#
loop_
_entity_poly.entity_id
_entity_poly.type
_entity_poly.pdbx_seq_one_letter_code
_entity_poly.pdbx_strand_id
1 'polypeptide(L)'
;MDSRPNVRAERSASLEEACDRFLDDLGAWIARCLAELKDAPPTDGHDQGTFMLPWALHIGARQNDEALEFMLRQRDRIRDHFVAKDKWRHGYWRMSEAHHGTEHFELFLGALWRLRPTDADTVAQFVDAAEHFGDWSDAVEPWFDWESGLYRSMYFGADGLRLEPGMDLNVPDHFRCVNIALQAHEMTGATRYLDLARCHAARWADAILGQEHLPVGLLAKGPVSDLSDQSDATYRRFAGAVGSLDDHVGR
;
A
#
# COMPACT_ATOMS: atom_id res chain seq x y z
N MET A 1 13.21 -35.00 -7.10
CA MET A 1 12.33 -35.51 -6.02
C MET A 1 11.44 -34.34 -5.64
N ASP A 2 10.21 -34.33 -6.14
CA ASP A 2 9.24 -33.23 -5.92
C ASP A 2 8.61 -33.45 -4.54
N SER A 3 9.25 -32.93 -3.49
CA SER A 3 8.79 -33.03 -2.09
C SER A 3 7.85 -31.89 -1.74
N ARG A 4 6.86 -31.61 -2.60
CA ARG A 4 5.80 -30.68 -2.21
C ARG A 4 4.98 -31.33 -1.09
N PRO A 5 4.87 -30.68 0.09
CA PRO A 5 4.05 -31.22 1.16
C PRO A 5 2.64 -31.45 0.64
N ASN A 6 2.13 -32.66 0.83
CA ASN A 6 0.79 -33.02 0.41
C ASN A 6 -0.19 -32.31 1.35
N VAL A 7 -0.64 -31.10 0.96
CA VAL A 7 -1.60 -30.31 1.72
C VAL A 7 -2.94 -31.06 1.69
N ARG A 8 -3.23 -31.81 2.75
CA ARG A 8 -4.48 -32.53 2.90
C ARG A 8 -5.50 -31.60 3.54
N ALA A 9 -6.40 -31.05 2.75
CA ALA A 9 -7.50 -30.23 3.27
C ALA A 9 -8.46 -31.13 4.08
N GLU A 10 -8.57 -30.86 5.38
CA GLU A 10 -9.56 -31.49 6.24
C GLU A 10 -10.91 -30.75 6.08
N ARG A 11 -12.01 -31.51 6.03
CA ARG A 11 -13.35 -30.92 5.96
C ARG A 11 -13.86 -30.65 7.37
N SER A 12 -14.34 -29.43 7.61
CA SER A 12 -15.14 -29.10 8.79
C SER A 12 -16.59 -29.52 8.61
N ALA A 13 -17.31 -29.79 9.70
CA ALA A 13 -18.73 -30.15 9.66
C ALA A 13 -19.64 -28.93 9.40
N SER A 14 -19.13 -27.71 9.61
CA SER A 14 -19.83 -26.46 9.33
C SER A 14 -18.88 -25.33 8.92
N LEU A 15 -19.44 -24.23 8.41
CA LEU A 15 -18.68 -23.00 8.14
C LEU A 15 -18.14 -22.39 9.43
N GLU A 16 -18.92 -22.39 10.51
CA GLU A 16 -18.49 -21.88 11.81
C GLU A 16 -17.26 -22.62 12.33
N GLU A 17 -17.29 -23.96 12.30
CA GLU A 17 -16.14 -24.78 12.67
C GLU A 17 -14.94 -24.53 11.74
N ALA A 18 -15.16 -24.32 10.44
CA ALA A 18 -14.09 -23.95 9.52
C ALA A 18 -13.46 -22.59 9.87
N CYS A 19 -14.28 -21.60 10.23
CA CYS A 19 -13.82 -20.28 10.65
C CYS A 19 -13.05 -20.35 11.97
N ASP A 20 -13.55 -21.08 12.97
CA ASP A 20 -12.86 -21.24 14.25
C ASP A 20 -11.52 -21.94 14.08
N ARG A 21 -11.46 -23.04 13.32
CA ARG A 21 -10.19 -23.74 13.03
C ARG A 21 -9.20 -22.85 12.30
N PHE A 22 -9.66 -22.07 11.33
CA PHE A 22 -8.81 -21.10 10.63
C PHE A 22 -8.27 -20.03 11.59
N LEU A 23 -9.10 -19.49 12.47
CA LEU A 23 -8.66 -18.50 13.46
C LEU A 23 -7.66 -19.09 14.44
N ASP A 24 -7.85 -20.35 14.87
CA ASP A 24 -6.92 -21.02 15.79
C ASP A 24 -5.56 -21.28 15.11
N ASP A 25 -5.56 -21.74 13.85
CA ASP A 25 -4.33 -21.92 13.06
C ASP A 25 -3.61 -20.60 12.81
N LEU A 26 -4.37 -19.54 12.52
CA LEU A 26 -3.86 -18.19 12.34
C LEU A 26 -3.25 -17.66 13.65
N GLY A 27 -3.93 -17.87 14.79
CA GLY A 27 -3.42 -17.52 16.12
C GLY A 27 -2.12 -18.25 16.46
N ALA A 28 -2.03 -19.54 16.15
CA ALA A 28 -0.80 -20.31 16.34
C ALA A 28 0.35 -19.81 15.45
N TRP A 29 0.06 -19.38 14.22
CA TRP A 29 1.06 -18.75 13.35
C TRP A 29 1.52 -17.39 13.89
N ILE A 30 0.59 -16.53 14.31
CA ILE A 30 0.91 -15.25 14.94
C ILE A 30 1.84 -15.46 16.14
N ALA A 31 1.50 -16.40 17.05
CA ALA A 31 2.33 -16.69 18.22
C ALA A 31 3.77 -17.10 17.85
N ARG A 32 3.96 -17.89 16.78
CA ARG A 32 5.30 -18.22 16.27
C ARG A 32 6.02 -16.99 15.73
N CYS A 33 5.34 -16.18 14.92
CA CYS A 33 5.92 -14.93 14.40
C CYS A 33 6.33 -13.99 15.53
N LEU A 34 5.50 -13.84 16.57
CA LEU A 34 5.83 -13.03 17.74
C LEU A 34 7.10 -13.56 18.43
N ALA A 35 7.22 -14.88 18.61
CA ALA A 35 8.41 -15.48 19.23
C ALA A 35 9.68 -15.30 18.38
N GLU A 36 9.58 -15.46 17.07
CA GLU A 36 10.71 -15.38 16.13
C GLU A 36 11.14 -13.94 15.82
N LEU A 37 10.18 -13.03 15.68
CA LEU A 37 10.41 -11.68 15.16
C LEU A 37 10.43 -10.59 16.25
N LYS A 38 10.24 -10.95 17.53
CA LYS A 38 10.25 -10.00 18.66
C LYS A 38 11.42 -9.03 18.60
N ASP A 39 12.61 -9.59 18.48
CA ASP A 39 13.88 -8.85 18.55
C ASP A 39 14.54 -8.71 17.17
N ALA A 40 13.93 -9.25 16.11
CA ALA A 40 14.43 -9.13 14.75
C ALA A 40 14.46 -7.64 14.33
N PRO A 41 15.57 -7.11 13.82
CA PRO A 41 15.64 -5.72 13.36
C PRO A 41 14.79 -5.52 12.10
N PRO A 42 14.29 -4.29 11.87
CA PRO A 42 13.73 -3.93 10.57
C PRO A 42 14.73 -4.16 9.44
N THR A 43 14.21 -4.50 8.27
CA THR A 43 14.96 -4.71 7.03
C THR A 43 14.77 -3.55 6.07
N ASP A 44 15.33 -3.66 4.87
CA ASP A 44 15.18 -2.66 3.82
C ASP A 44 14.00 -2.94 2.87
N GLY A 45 13.21 -3.98 3.12
CA GLY A 45 12.04 -4.34 2.31
C GLY A 45 10.84 -3.42 2.58
N HIS A 46 10.08 -3.05 1.54
CA HIS A 46 8.90 -2.21 1.67
C HIS A 46 7.73 -2.95 2.36
N ASP A 47 7.67 -4.28 2.20
CA ASP A 47 6.61 -5.18 2.70
C ASP A 47 6.69 -5.57 4.19
N GLN A 48 7.52 -4.90 4.98
CA GLN A 48 7.71 -5.30 6.39
C GLN A 48 6.43 -5.28 7.23
N GLY A 49 5.47 -4.42 6.88
CA GLY A 49 4.17 -4.38 7.54
C GLY A 49 3.14 -5.33 6.94
N THR A 50 3.26 -5.66 5.64
CA THR A 50 2.18 -6.26 4.86
C THR A 50 1.94 -7.73 5.21
N PHE A 51 2.97 -8.45 5.68
CA PHE A 51 2.79 -9.82 6.17
C PHE A 51 1.88 -9.92 7.41
N MET A 52 1.74 -8.83 8.19
CA MET A 52 0.89 -8.78 9.38
C MET A 52 -0.56 -8.42 9.06
N LEU A 53 -0.92 -8.09 7.80
CA LEU A 53 -2.30 -7.71 7.45
C LEU A 53 -3.35 -8.78 7.81
N PRO A 54 -3.10 -10.10 7.61
CA PRO A 54 -4.07 -11.11 8.02
C PRO A 54 -4.32 -11.14 9.53
N TRP A 55 -3.42 -10.59 10.35
CA TRP A 55 -3.55 -10.59 11.81
C TRP A 55 -4.71 -9.71 12.26
N ALA A 56 -5.10 -8.70 11.47
CA ALA A 56 -6.24 -7.85 11.78
C ALA A 56 -7.54 -8.65 11.95
N LEU A 57 -7.74 -9.71 11.15
CA LEU A 57 -8.88 -10.61 11.28
C LEU A 57 -8.87 -11.32 12.63
N HIS A 58 -7.71 -11.86 13.02
CA HIS A 58 -7.55 -12.55 14.29
C HIS A 58 -7.71 -11.60 15.49
N ILE A 59 -7.11 -10.40 15.41
CA ILE A 59 -7.21 -9.39 16.47
C ILE A 59 -8.67 -8.99 16.66
N GLY A 60 -9.40 -8.72 15.58
CA GLY A 60 -10.83 -8.37 15.67
C GLY A 60 -11.70 -9.51 16.21
N ALA A 61 -11.43 -10.75 15.81
CA ALA A 61 -12.27 -11.91 16.19
C ALA A 61 -11.94 -12.49 17.58
N ARG A 62 -10.67 -12.45 18.00
CA ARG A 62 -10.16 -13.10 19.22
C ARG A 62 -9.56 -12.12 20.25
N GLN A 63 -9.62 -10.81 20.00
CA GLN A 63 -9.10 -9.77 20.89
C GLN A 63 -7.62 -10.00 21.26
N ASN A 64 -6.80 -10.31 20.26
CA ASN A 64 -5.38 -10.59 20.48
C ASN A 64 -4.58 -9.29 20.66
N ASP A 65 -4.60 -8.75 21.87
CA ASP A 65 -3.91 -7.51 22.23
C ASP A 65 -2.39 -7.60 22.03
N GLU A 66 -1.78 -8.76 22.27
CA GLU A 66 -0.33 -8.94 22.09
C GLU A 66 0.09 -8.74 20.63
N ALA A 67 -0.69 -9.27 19.69
CA ALA A 67 -0.46 -9.09 18.27
C ALA A 67 -0.65 -7.63 17.84
N LEU A 68 -1.68 -6.94 18.36
CA LEU A 68 -1.90 -5.52 18.09
C LEU A 68 -0.74 -4.66 18.61
N GLU A 69 -0.31 -4.90 19.84
CA GLU A 69 0.83 -4.20 20.44
C GLU A 69 2.14 -4.48 19.67
N PHE A 70 2.30 -5.68 19.12
CA PHE A 70 3.42 -5.97 18.24
C PHE A 70 3.35 -5.16 16.94
N MET A 71 2.20 -5.12 16.26
CA MET A 71 2.04 -4.35 15.03
C MET A 71 2.34 -2.85 15.26
N LEU A 72 1.86 -2.28 16.37
CA LEU A 72 2.14 -0.88 16.73
C LEU A 72 3.63 -0.62 16.99
N ARG A 73 4.32 -1.52 17.70
CA ARG A 73 5.78 -1.41 17.84
C ARG A 73 6.50 -1.53 16.50
N GLN A 74 6.05 -2.40 15.60
CA GLN A 74 6.65 -2.54 14.28
C GLN A 74 6.45 -1.31 13.42
N ARG A 75 5.29 -0.64 13.49
CA ARG A 75 5.07 0.67 12.85
C ARG A 75 6.20 1.65 13.19
N ASP A 76 6.46 1.85 14.48
CA ASP A 76 7.48 2.80 14.92
C ASP A 76 8.88 2.36 14.49
N ARG A 77 9.20 1.07 14.64
CA ARG A 77 10.50 0.52 14.24
C ARG A 77 10.77 0.65 12.75
N ILE A 78 9.76 0.39 11.91
CA ILE A 78 9.86 0.51 10.44
C ILE A 78 10.09 1.99 10.07
N ARG A 79 9.29 2.90 10.63
CA ARG A 79 9.47 4.35 10.44
C ARG A 79 10.89 4.77 10.82
N ASP A 80 11.31 4.46 12.04
CA ASP A 80 12.60 4.88 12.58
C ASP A 80 13.77 4.32 11.76
N HIS A 81 13.66 3.06 11.32
CA HIS A 81 14.66 2.46 10.43
C HIS A 81 14.78 3.20 9.10
N PHE A 82 13.66 3.45 8.41
CA PHE A 82 13.72 4.11 7.11
C PHE A 82 14.14 5.58 7.18
N VAL A 83 13.78 6.27 8.27
CA VAL A 83 14.28 7.63 8.55
C VAL A 83 15.79 7.59 8.84
N ALA A 84 16.26 6.69 9.71
CA ALA A 84 17.68 6.56 10.04
C ALA A 84 18.55 6.17 8.83
N LYS A 85 17.97 5.43 7.88
CA LYS A 85 18.62 5.04 6.62
C LYS A 85 18.52 6.11 5.52
N ASP A 86 17.91 7.26 5.80
CA ASP A 86 17.68 8.32 4.83
C ASP A 86 16.95 7.80 3.57
N LYS A 87 15.98 6.88 3.77
CA LYS A 87 15.08 6.36 2.73
C LYS A 87 13.71 7.01 2.78
N TRP A 88 13.28 7.41 3.98
CA TRP A 88 12.08 8.22 4.18
C TRP A 88 12.43 9.64 4.58
N ARG A 89 11.71 10.60 4.01
CA ARG A 89 11.78 12.02 4.33
C ARG A 89 10.37 12.60 4.28
N HIS A 90 10.08 13.50 5.21
CA HIS A 90 8.74 14.11 5.32
C HIS A 90 7.62 13.06 5.36
N GLY A 91 7.78 11.98 6.13
CA GLY A 91 6.75 10.96 6.27
C GLY A 91 6.54 10.03 5.07
N TYR A 92 7.32 10.17 3.98
CA TYR A 92 7.17 9.33 2.78
C TYR A 92 8.52 8.88 2.22
N TRP A 93 8.50 7.98 1.22
CA TRP A 93 9.69 7.57 0.48
C TRP A 93 10.36 8.76 -0.21
N ARG A 94 11.69 8.74 -0.29
CA ARG A 94 12.44 9.67 -1.14
C ARG A 94 12.07 9.53 -2.60
N MET A 95 11.90 8.31 -3.06
CA MET A 95 11.44 7.99 -4.40
C MET A 95 10.87 6.58 -4.39
N SER A 96 9.63 6.41 -4.82
CA SER A 96 9.01 5.11 -5.05
C SER A 96 8.00 5.22 -6.17
N GLU A 97 7.57 4.09 -6.73
CA GLU A 97 6.41 4.10 -7.61
C GLU A 97 5.10 3.96 -6.83
N ALA A 98 4.00 4.34 -7.48
CA ALA A 98 2.67 4.47 -6.89
C ALA A 98 2.12 3.17 -6.25
N HIS A 99 2.59 2.00 -6.67
CA HIS A 99 2.19 0.71 -6.11
C HIS A 99 2.85 0.43 -4.76
N HIS A 100 4.14 0.07 -4.74
CA HIS A 100 4.85 -0.34 -3.53
C HIS A 100 5.13 0.83 -2.59
N GLY A 101 5.24 2.05 -3.15
CA GLY A 101 5.42 3.26 -2.34
C GLY A 101 4.28 3.50 -1.37
N THR A 102 3.06 3.10 -1.74
CA THR A 102 1.85 3.34 -0.96
C THR A 102 1.50 2.19 -0.01
N GLU A 103 2.08 1.01 -0.16
CA GLU A 103 1.67 -0.21 0.57
C GLU A 103 1.75 -0.10 2.09
N HIS A 104 2.86 0.45 2.60
CA HIS A 104 3.01 0.65 4.03
C HIS A 104 1.87 1.53 4.59
N PHE A 105 1.54 2.60 3.87
CA PHE A 105 0.57 3.59 4.31
C PHE A 105 -0.86 3.08 4.14
N GLU A 106 -1.23 2.70 2.92
CA GLU A 106 -2.58 2.26 2.60
C GLU A 106 -2.97 0.98 3.35
N LEU A 107 -2.09 -0.02 3.34
CA LEU A 107 -2.42 -1.35 3.83
C LEU A 107 -2.11 -1.46 5.33
N PHE A 108 -0.86 -1.25 5.71
CA PHE A 108 -0.42 -1.55 7.08
C PHE A 108 -0.89 -0.49 8.08
N LEU A 109 -0.67 0.80 7.82
CA LEU A 109 -1.19 1.85 8.70
C LEU A 109 -2.72 1.91 8.66
N GLY A 110 -3.34 1.70 7.49
CA GLY A 110 -4.80 1.60 7.37
C GLY A 110 -5.41 0.43 8.15
N ALA A 111 -4.72 -0.72 8.23
CA ALA A 111 -5.13 -1.83 9.09
C ALA A 111 -4.98 -1.49 10.58
N LEU A 112 -3.86 -0.89 10.98
CA LEU A 112 -3.63 -0.46 12.36
C LEU A 112 -4.68 0.54 12.84
N TRP A 113 -5.01 1.53 12.00
CA TRP A 113 -6.02 2.52 12.34
C TRP A 113 -7.40 1.88 12.54
N ARG A 114 -7.82 0.93 11.68
CA ARG A 114 -9.09 0.21 11.86
C ARG A 114 -9.13 -0.60 13.15
N LEU A 115 -8.00 -1.15 13.58
CA LEU A 115 -7.89 -1.89 14.84
C LEU A 115 -7.85 -0.98 16.06
N ARG A 116 -7.26 0.22 15.93
CA ARG A 116 -7.14 1.21 17.00
C ARG A 116 -7.32 2.65 16.46
N PRO A 117 -8.56 3.11 16.23
CA PRO A 117 -8.81 4.39 15.56
C PRO A 117 -8.35 5.62 16.35
N THR A 118 -8.17 5.47 17.67
CA THR A 118 -7.73 6.53 18.59
C THR A 118 -6.22 6.63 18.73
N ASP A 119 -5.46 5.80 18.01
CA ASP A 119 -4.00 5.83 18.06
C ASP A 119 -3.45 7.02 17.25
N ALA A 120 -3.01 8.06 17.97
CA ALA A 120 -2.59 9.33 17.38
C ALA A 120 -1.35 9.20 16.49
N ASP A 121 -0.43 8.27 16.81
CA ASP A 121 0.80 8.08 16.05
C ASP A 121 0.54 7.45 14.68
N THR A 122 -0.38 6.48 14.61
CA THR A 122 -0.84 5.90 13.34
C THR A 122 -1.46 6.98 12.46
N VAL A 123 -2.36 7.78 13.04
CA VAL A 123 -3.02 8.88 12.32
C VAL A 123 -1.99 9.90 11.83
N ALA A 124 -1.05 10.30 12.70
CA ALA A 124 -0.01 11.27 12.33
C ALA A 124 0.87 10.77 11.19
N GLN A 125 1.36 9.53 11.26
CA GLN A 125 2.19 8.95 10.21
C GLN A 125 1.43 8.78 8.89
N PHE A 126 0.16 8.38 8.96
CA PHE A 126 -0.70 8.23 7.79
C PHE A 126 -0.97 9.58 7.11
N VAL A 127 -1.30 10.59 7.92
CA VAL A 127 -1.62 11.94 7.45
C VAL A 127 -0.39 12.64 6.85
N ASP A 128 0.80 12.47 7.43
CA ASP A 128 2.05 13.04 6.90
C ASP A 128 2.30 12.57 5.46
N ALA A 129 2.11 11.28 5.18
CA ALA A 129 2.14 10.77 3.80
C ALA A 129 0.97 11.30 2.95
N ALA A 130 -0.24 11.35 3.51
CA ALA A 130 -1.45 11.80 2.81
C ALA A 130 -1.34 13.25 2.31
N GLU A 131 -0.61 14.11 3.02
CA GLU A 131 -0.46 15.52 2.68
C GLU A 131 0.25 15.77 1.34
N HIS A 132 1.18 14.89 0.97
CA HIS A 132 1.93 15.01 -0.28
C HIS A 132 1.11 14.64 -1.52
N PHE A 133 0.18 13.69 -1.41
CA PHE A 133 -0.62 13.26 -2.57
C PHE A 133 -1.57 14.33 -3.13
N GLY A 134 -1.89 15.35 -2.33
CA GLY A 134 -2.74 16.48 -2.74
C GLY A 134 -1.99 17.80 -2.82
N ASP A 135 -0.66 17.79 -2.71
CA ASP A 135 0.22 18.96 -2.75
C ASP A 135 -0.09 20.00 -1.66
N TRP A 136 -0.45 19.56 -0.46
CA TRP A 136 -0.74 20.46 0.67
C TRP A 136 0.46 20.73 1.58
N SER A 137 1.58 20.08 1.30
CA SER A 137 2.86 20.30 1.97
C SER A 137 3.84 20.98 1.03
N ASP A 138 4.43 22.10 1.48
CA ASP A 138 5.49 22.80 0.73
C ASP A 138 6.86 22.10 0.86
N ALA A 139 6.92 20.95 1.53
CA ALA A 139 8.17 20.23 1.79
C ALA A 139 8.73 19.52 0.56
N VAL A 140 7.90 19.23 -0.43
CA VAL A 140 8.24 18.46 -1.63
C VAL A 140 7.66 19.14 -2.87
N GLU A 141 8.18 18.83 -4.05
CA GLU A 141 7.54 19.33 -5.27
C GLU A 141 6.14 18.72 -5.47
N PRO A 142 5.19 19.43 -6.11
CA PRO A 142 3.85 18.90 -6.35
C PRO A 142 3.85 17.60 -7.15
N TRP A 143 3.13 16.58 -6.69
CA TRP A 143 2.93 15.30 -7.35
C TRP A 143 1.64 15.25 -8.15
N PHE A 144 0.63 16.01 -7.74
CA PHE A 144 -0.67 16.03 -8.40
C PHE A 144 -0.80 17.24 -9.34
N ASP A 145 -1.63 17.10 -10.37
CA ASP A 145 -2.03 18.18 -11.23
C ASP A 145 -3.55 18.33 -11.13
N TRP A 146 -3.97 19.29 -10.31
CA TRP A 146 -5.37 19.61 -10.05
C TRP A 146 -6.14 20.07 -11.30
N GLU A 147 -5.46 20.57 -12.34
CA GLU A 147 -6.12 20.97 -13.58
C GLU A 147 -6.51 19.75 -14.42
N SER A 148 -5.61 18.78 -14.55
CA SER A 148 -5.87 17.55 -15.32
C SER A 148 -6.54 16.44 -14.51
N GLY A 149 -6.47 16.50 -13.18
CA GLY A 149 -6.90 15.44 -12.26
C GLY A 149 -6.00 14.21 -12.29
N LEU A 150 -4.73 14.36 -12.67
CA LEU A 150 -3.77 13.27 -12.81
C LEU A 150 -2.54 13.51 -11.93
N TYR A 151 -1.88 12.42 -11.53
CA TYR A 151 -0.53 12.50 -10.98
C TYR A 151 0.46 12.80 -12.10
N ARG A 152 1.49 13.59 -11.79
CA ARG A 152 2.51 14.02 -12.76
C ARG A 152 3.49 12.91 -13.12
N SER A 153 3.57 11.87 -12.29
CA SER A 153 4.42 10.71 -12.50
C SER A 153 3.88 9.48 -11.78
N MET A 154 4.21 8.30 -12.28
CA MET A 154 4.11 7.02 -11.59
C MET A 154 5.18 6.87 -10.51
N TYR A 155 6.25 7.66 -10.57
CA TYR A 155 7.37 7.67 -9.64
C TYR A 155 7.52 9.04 -8.98
N PHE A 156 7.27 9.08 -7.68
CA PHE A 156 7.32 10.31 -6.89
C PHE A 156 7.80 10.02 -5.47
N GLY A 157 8.24 11.08 -4.81
CA GLY A 157 8.62 11.04 -3.41
C GLY A 157 9.23 12.36 -2.96
N ALA A 158 9.83 12.36 -1.79
CA ALA A 158 10.41 13.56 -1.20
C ALA A 158 11.60 14.14 -1.98
N ASP A 159 12.26 13.35 -2.82
CA ASP A 159 13.33 13.82 -3.72
C ASP A 159 12.78 14.28 -5.08
N GLY A 160 11.47 14.17 -5.30
CA GLY A 160 10.80 14.77 -6.44
C GLY A 160 10.03 13.79 -7.32
N LEU A 161 10.00 14.10 -8.62
CA LEU A 161 9.37 13.31 -9.69
C LEU A 161 10.39 12.70 -10.63
N ARG A 162 10.10 11.51 -11.15
CA ARG A 162 10.76 11.01 -12.35
C ARG A 162 9.95 11.37 -13.59
N LEU A 163 10.62 11.94 -14.59
CA LEU A 163 9.99 12.50 -15.79
C LEU A 163 10.52 11.87 -17.09
N GLU A 164 11.19 10.72 -17.00
CA GLU A 164 11.58 10.00 -18.21
C GLU A 164 10.34 9.54 -19.01
N PRO A 165 10.43 9.33 -20.34
CA PRO A 165 9.28 8.94 -21.15
C PRO A 165 8.51 7.75 -20.59
N GLY A 166 7.18 7.91 -20.45
CA GLY A 166 6.27 6.91 -19.92
C GLY A 166 6.05 6.98 -18.40
N MET A 167 6.79 7.82 -17.67
CA MET A 167 6.55 8.04 -16.25
C MET A 167 5.26 8.83 -15.99
N ASP A 168 4.80 9.65 -16.92
CA ASP A 168 3.56 10.43 -16.83
C ASP A 168 2.28 9.58 -16.94
N LEU A 169 2.42 8.27 -17.17
CA LEU A 169 1.30 7.35 -17.28
C LEU A 169 0.66 7.10 -15.91
N ASN A 170 -0.60 7.51 -15.78
CA ASN A 170 -1.40 7.16 -14.61
C ASN A 170 -2.01 5.78 -14.83
N VAL A 171 -1.51 4.78 -14.11
CA VAL A 171 -2.04 3.40 -14.10
C VAL A 171 -3.03 3.19 -12.95
N PRO A 172 -3.82 2.10 -12.93
CA PRO A 172 -4.78 1.81 -11.86
C PRO A 172 -4.18 1.84 -10.44
N ASP A 173 -2.88 1.58 -10.27
CA ASP A 173 -2.21 1.68 -8.96
C ASP A 173 -2.29 3.07 -8.32
N HIS A 174 -2.52 4.13 -9.07
CA HIS A 174 -2.76 5.48 -8.51
C HIS A 174 -4.04 5.56 -7.67
N PHE A 175 -4.98 4.62 -7.80
CA PHE A 175 -6.12 4.52 -6.89
C PHE A 175 -5.71 4.19 -5.45
N ARG A 176 -4.50 3.69 -5.20
CA ARG A 176 -3.96 3.55 -3.85
C ARG A 176 -3.80 4.92 -3.18
N CYS A 177 -3.43 5.95 -3.93
CA CYS A 177 -3.38 7.33 -3.44
C CYS A 177 -4.78 7.87 -3.12
N VAL A 178 -5.79 7.52 -3.94
CA VAL A 178 -7.20 7.84 -3.68
C VAL A 178 -7.69 7.16 -2.39
N ASN A 179 -7.35 5.88 -2.20
CA ASN A 179 -7.73 5.16 -0.98
C ASN A 179 -7.06 5.75 0.27
N ILE A 180 -5.79 6.15 0.16
CA ILE A 180 -5.10 6.89 1.23
C ILE A 180 -5.85 8.20 1.53
N ALA A 181 -6.22 8.98 0.51
CA ALA A 181 -6.97 10.22 0.73
C ALA A 181 -8.33 9.96 1.42
N LEU A 182 -9.08 8.95 0.99
CA LEU A 182 -10.37 8.60 1.62
C LEU A 182 -10.20 8.18 3.09
N GLN A 183 -9.18 7.39 3.41
CA GLN A 183 -8.88 7.02 4.79
C GLN A 183 -8.43 8.24 5.61
N ALA A 184 -7.59 9.13 5.06
CA ALA A 184 -7.20 10.36 5.74
C ALA A 184 -8.42 11.28 5.99
N HIS A 185 -9.38 11.33 5.07
CA HIS A 185 -10.67 11.99 5.30
C HIS A 185 -11.42 11.37 6.47
N GLU A 186 -11.51 10.05 6.55
CA GLU A 186 -12.18 9.34 7.65
C GLU A 186 -11.49 9.59 9.00
N MET A 187 -10.15 9.62 9.01
CA MET A 187 -9.33 9.87 10.21
C MET A 187 -9.46 11.32 10.72
N THR A 188 -9.57 12.30 9.83
CA THR A 188 -9.41 13.73 10.18
C THR A 188 -10.67 14.57 9.99
N GLY A 189 -11.63 14.11 9.19
CA GLY A 189 -12.79 14.87 8.73
C GLY A 189 -12.48 15.97 7.70
N ALA A 190 -11.21 16.16 7.30
CA ALA A 190 -10.84 17.25 6.39
C ALA A 190 -11.30 16.97 4.96
N THR A 191 -12.02 17.93 4.35
CA THR A 191 -12.62 17.77 3.02
C THR A 191 -11.60 17.74 1.88
N ARG A 192 -10.42 18.35 2.07
CA ARG A 192 -9.35 18.40 1.06
C ARG A 192 -8.99 17.01 0.51
N TYR A 193 -8.97 16.00 1.38
CA TYR A 193 -8.68 14.63 0.98
C TYR A 193 -9.79 14.02 0.12
N LEU A 194 -11.06 14.31 0.45
CA LEU A 194 -12.20 13.89 -0.37
C LEU A 194 -12.21 14.61 -1.73
N ASP A 195 -11.75 15.86 -1.79
CA ASP A 195 -11.66 16.62 -3.03
C ASP A 195 -10.60 16.05 -3.98
N LEU A 196 -9.44 15.62 -3.47
CA LEU A 196 -8.43 14.89 -4.24
C LEU A 196 -9.00 13.59 -4.81
N ALA A 197 -9.66 12.80 -3.94
CA ALA A 197 -10.27 11.54 -4.33
C ALA A 197 -11.32 11.73 -5.45
N ARG A 198 -12.18 12.75 -5.32
CA ARG A 198 -13.19 13.10 -6.34
C ARG A 198 -12.54 13.52 -7.65
N CYS A 199 -11.52 14.37 -7.60
CA CYS A 199 -10.84 14.88 -8.78
C CYS A 199 -10.24 13.75 -9.63
N HIS A 200 -9.43 12.89 -9.01
CA HIS A 200 -8.77 11.79 -9.71
C HIS A 200 -9.76 10.70 -10.17
N ALA A 201 -10.70 10.31 -9.29
CA ALA A 201 -11.67 9.27 -9.63
C ALA A 201 -12.63 9.70 -10.74
N ALA A 202 -13.05 10.97 -10.79
CA ALA A 202 -13.87 11.50 -11.87
C ALA A 202 -13.14 11.41 -13.21
N ARG A 203 -11.84 11.72 -13.24
CA ARG A 203 -11.03 11.63 -14.46
C ARG A 203 -11.00 10.21 -15.03
N TRP A 204 -10.88 9.20 -14.17
CA TRP A 204 -10.97 7.78 -14.56
C TRP A 204 -12.37 7.36 -14.98
N ALA A 205 -13.41 7.79 -14.24
CA ALA A 205 -14.79 7.47 -14.58
C ALA A 205 -15.16 7.98 -15.97
N ASP A 206 -14.81 9.23 -16.29
CA ASP A 206 -15.03 9.82 -17.62
C ASP A 206 -14.30 9.04 -18.71
N ALA A 207 -13.06 8.64 -18.45
CA ALA A 207 -12.27 7.84 -19.38
C ALA A 207 -12.89 6.46 -19.63
N ILE A 208 -13.35 5.76 -18.59
CA ILE A 208 -13.99 4.45 -18.71
C ILE A 208 -15.31 4.54 -19.49
N LEU A 209 -16.15 5.52 -19.14
CA LEU A 209 -17.46 5.72 -19.79
C LEU A 209 -17.32 6.17 -21.25
N GLY A 210 -16.21 6.80 -21.60
CA GLY A 210 -15.91 7.30 -22.95
C GLY A 210 -15.25 6.29 -23.89
N GLN A 211 -15.02 5.04 -23.47
CA GLN A 211 -14.30 4.03 -24.26
C GLN A 211 -15.11 2.74 -24.43
N GLU A 212 -14.85 1.99 -25.51
CA GLU A 212 -15.43 0.65 -25.72
C GLU A 212 -14.75 -0.41 -24.83
N HIS A 213 -13.49 -0.19 -24.49
CA HIS A 213 -12.68 -1.06 -23.65
C HIS A 213 -12.11 -0.30 -22.46
N LEU A 214 -11.82 -1.02 -21.38
CA LEU A 214 -11.21 -0.42 -20.19
C LEU A 214 -9.82 0.15 -20.53
N PRO A 215 -9.53 1.40 -20.15
CA PRO A 215 -8.19 1.95 -20.32
C PRO A 215 -7.19 1.24 -19.40
N VAL A 216 -5.99 0.98 -19.92
CA VAL A 216 -4.85 0.46 -19.15
C VAL A 216 -4.10 1.58 -18.42
N GLY A 217 -4.32 2.83 -18.82
CA GLY A 217 -3.79 4.01 -18.15
C GLY A 217 -4.35 5.31 -18.71
N LEU A 218 -4.02 6.43 -18.08
CA LEU A 218 -4.39 7.77 -18.52
C LEU A 218 -3.15 8.64 -18.72
N LEU A 219 -3.18 9.43 -19.78
CA LEU A 219 -2.28 10.55 -20.01
C LEU A 219 -3.09 11.85 -20.07
N ALA A 220 -2.42 13.00 -19.99
CA ALA A 220 -3.06 14.31 -20.20
C ALA A 220 -3.82 14.37 -21.54
N LYS A 221 -3.31 13.67 -22.58
CA LYS A 221 -3.93 13.59 -23.90
C LYS A 221 -5.18 12.72 -23.97
N GLY A 222 -5.44 11.87 -22.99
CA GLY A 222 -6.58 10.96 -22.97
C GLY A 222 -6.28 9.55 -22.46
N PRO A 223 -7.26 8.64 -22.52
CA PRO A 223 -7.10 7.25 -22.14
C PRO A 223 -6.13 6.51 -23.08
N VAL A 224 -5.40 5.57 -22.49
CA VAL A 224 -4.51 4.63 -23.18
C VAL A 224 -5.19 3.26 -23.13
N SER A 225 -5.47 2.68 -24.28
CA SER A 225 -6.12 1.36 -24.42
C SER A 225 -5.14 0.22 -24.65
N ASP A 226 -3.94 0.54 -25.14
CA ASP A 226 -2.84 -0.41 -25.31
C ASP A 226 -1.54 0.30 -24.91
N LEU A 227 -0.69 -0.40 -24.15
CA LEU A 227 0.60 0.14 -23.79
C LEU A 227 1.52 -0.01 -25.00
N SER A 228 2.20 1.07 -25.39
CA SER A 228 3.29 0.95 -26.37
C SER A 228 4.32 -0.07 -25.86
N ASP A 229 5.08 -0.74 -26.75
CA ASP A 229 6.13 -1.69 -26.34
C ASP A 229 7.06 -1.11 -25.26
N GLN A 230 7.34 0.20 -25.32
CA GLN A 230 8.17 0.90 -24.33
C GLN A 230 7.44 1.12 -23.00
N SER A 231 6.15 1.49 -23.02
CA SER A 231 5.34 1.67 -21.81
C SER A 231 5.02 0.34 -21.14
N ASP A 232 4.76 -0.71 -21.91
CA ASP A 232 4.53 -2.08 -21.42
C ASP A 232 5.82 -2.65 -20.82
N ALA A 233 6.97 -2.48 -21.49
CA ALA A 233 8.26 -2.90 -20.95
C ALA A 233 8.61 -2.17 -19.64
N THR A 234 8.33 -0.86 -19.55
CA THR A 234 8.46 -0.10 -18.30
C THR A 234 7.53 -0.65 -17.22
N TYR A 235 6.23 -0.75 -17.50
CA TYR A 235 5.25 -1.26 -16.52
C TYR A 235 5.60 -2.67 -16.04
N ARG A 236 5.92 -3.60 -16.94
CA ARG A 236 6.29 -4.98 -16.60
C ARG A 236 7.62 -5.12 -15.88
N ARG A 237 8.54 -4.18 -16.04
CA ARG A 237 9.79 -4.17 -15.29
C ARG A 237 9.56 -3.84 -13.81
N PHE A 238 8.45 -3.20 -13.47
CA PHE A 238 8.24 -2.61 -12.14
C PHE A 238 6.99 -3.14 -11.41
N ALA A 239 5.80 -3.06 -12.03
CA ALA A 239 4.53 -3.50 -11.45
C ALA A 239 4.07 -4.86 -11.98
N GLY A 240 4.39 -5.17 -13.24
CA GLY A 240 4.10 -6.47 -13.87
C GLY A 240 5.20 -7.51 -13.70
N ALA A 241 6.21 -7.25 -12.87
CA ALA A 241 7.19 -8.24 -12.50
C ALA A 241 6.47 -9.27 -11.63
N VAL A 242 5.89 -10.28 -12.28
CA VAL A 242 5.61 -11.56 -11.62
C VAL A 242 6.98 -12.00 -11.13
N GLY A 243 7.28 -11.71 -9.87
CA GLY A 243 8.51 -12.16 -9.23
C GLY A 243 8.64 -13.62 -9.57
N SER A 244 9.79 -14.01 -10.14
CA SER A 244 10.05 -15.43 -10.16
C SER A 244 10.07 -15.85 -8.68
N LEU A 245 9.46 -16.99 -8.35
CA LEU A 245 9.50 -17.52 -6.98
C LEU A 245 10.95 -17.62 -6.43
N ASP A 246 11.95 -17.56 -7.31
CA ASP A 246 13.38 -17.57 -7.01
C ASP A 246 13.89 -16.24 -6.44
N ASP A 247 13.25 -15.09 -6.72
CA ASP A 247 13.70 -13.76 -6.27
C ASP A 247 13.46 -13.51 -4.77
N HIS A 248 12.60 -14.31 -4.13
CA HIS A 248 12.25 -14.21 -2.71
C HIS A 248 12.80 -15.35 -1.85
N VAL A 249 13.57 -16.27 -2.42
CA VAL A 249 14.21 -17.36 -1.68
C VAL A 249 15.75 -17.22 -1.76
N GLY A 250 16.28 -16.34 -0.92
CA GLY A 250 17.66 -16.43 -0.44
C GLY A 250 18.65 -15.41 -1.00
N ARG A 251 18.96 -14.40 -0.18
CA ARG A 251 20.33 -13.99 0.15
C ARG A 251 20.42 -13.68 1.64
#